data_AF-A0A6G0SUK0-F1
#
_entry.id   AF-A0A6G0SUK0-F1
#
_cell.length_a   1.000
_cell.length_b   1.000
_cell.length_c   1.000
_cell.angle_alpha   90.00
_cell.angle_beta   90.00
_cell.angle_gamma   90.00
#
_symmetry.space_group_name_H-M   'P 1'
#
loop_
_entity.id
_entity.type
_entity.pdbx_description
1 polymer ?
#
loop_
_entity_poly.entity_id
_entity_poly.type
_entity_poly.pdbx_seq_one_letter_code
_entity_poly.pdbx_strand_id
1 'polypeptide(L)'
;MKKKYKGTVALWRLFAHSDVTRPEYYTEDDFKIYKEILIETDSIYQNNGKSTGRAKSSGGAKYVSMISNIWKEINEKKRPITKPTTKPIGEGLRQYTDDRIEYRYIDNMKQLTDRLQLIAAEERVGNNNYHNEKLGILHLCKTSMEKIIDTPKGIEYLLLCVTNLPKEVVKISKDSIIKNIYFISNDERKGNNIYHDEKLNILNICIR
;
A
#
# COMPACT_ATOMS: atom_id res chain seq x y z
N MET A 1 15.16 42.99 -8.18
CA MET A 1 14.24 43.68 -7.25
C MET A 1 12.99 42.82 -7.08
N LYS A 2 12.49 42.64 -5.85
CA LYS A 2 11.19 41.99 -5.63
C LYS A 2 10.08 42.96 -6.04
N LYS A 3 9.16 42.50 -6.89
CA LYS A 3 8.00 43.27 -7.34
C LYS A 3 7.09 43.58 -6.14
N LYS A 4 6.60 44.81 -6.05
CA LYS A 4 5.72 45.26 -4.97
C LYS A 4 4.32 45.45 -5.52
N TYR A 5 3.33 44.94 -4.79
CA TYR A 5 1.92 45.04 -5.13
C TYR A 5 1.19 45.90 -4.11
N LYS A 6 0.19 46.66 -4.55
CA LYS A 6 -0.71 47.37 -3.65
C LYS A 6 -1.60 46.33 -2.95
N GLY A 7 -1.54 46.27 -1.62
CA GLY A 7 -2.39 45.38 -0.85
C GLY A 7 -3.83 45.92 -0.79
N THR A 8 -4.77 45.23 -1.43
CA THR A 8 -6.20 45.53 -1.35
C THR A 8 -6.89 44.50 -0.43
N VAL A 9 -8.03 44.87 0.16
CA VAL A 9 -8.82 43.94 0.99
C VAL A 9 -9.25 42.71 0.17
N ALA A 10 -9.61 42.93 -1.10
CA ALA A 10 -9.96 41.87 -2.05
C ALA A 10 -8.79 40.90 -2.30
N LEU A 11 -7.59 41.42 -2.56
CA LEU A 11 -6.39 40.60 -2.77
C LEU A 11 -6.03 39.80 -1.52
N TRP A 12 -6.16 40.39 -0.33
CA TRP A 12 -5.96 39.67 0.94
C TRP A 12 -6.95 38.52 1.12
N ARG A 13 -8.21 38.71 0.75
CA ARG A 13 -9.23 37.65 0.78
C ARG A 13 -8.86 36.49 -0.14
N LEU A 14 -8.40 36.80 -1.36
CA LEU A 14 -7.93 35.81 -2.33
C LEU A 14 -6.78 34.95 -1.79
N PHE A 15 -5.92 35.48 -0.91
CA PHE A 15 -4.86 34.70 -0.26
C PHE A 15 -5.33 33.94 0.98
N ALA A 16 -6.02 34.62 1.91
CA ALA A 16 -6.24 34.12 3.26
C ALA A 16 -7.37 33.08 3.39
N HIS A 17 -8.43 33.17 2.59
CA HIS A 17 -9.55 32.23 2.74
C HIS A 17 -9.21 30.86 2.17
N SER A 18 -9.55 29.79 2.89
CA SER A 18 -9.43 28.40 2.41
C SER A 18 -10.51 28.03 1.39
N ASP A 19 -11.65 28.73 1.44
CA ASP A 19 -12.81 28.51 0.57
C ASP A 19 -12.77 29.39 -0.68
N VAL A 20 -13.69 29.12 -1.61
CA VAL A 20 -13.86 29.87 -2.85
C VAL A 20 -14.23 31.32 -2.50
N THR A 21 -13.37 32.26 -2.89
CA THR A 21 -13.73 33.68 -2.81
C THR A 21 -14.74 33.98 -3.90
N ARG A 22 -15.92 34.48 -3.52
CA ARG A 22 -16.96 34.82 -4.50
C ARG A 22 -16.51 35.98 -5.40
N PRO A 23 -16.88 35.99 -6.70
CA PRO A 23 -16.53 37.06 -7.63
C PRO A 23 -16.91 38.46 -7.15
N GLU A 24 -17.99 38.60 -6.37
CA GLU A 24 -18.41 39.90 -5.81
C GLU A 24 -17.38 40.52 -4.84
N TYR A 25 -16.42 39.74 -4.33
CA TYR A 25 -15.44 40.18 -3.32
C TYR A 25 -14.06 40.53 -3.88
N TYR A 26 -13.86 40.47 -5.20
CA TYR A 26 -12.62 40.88 -5.85
C TYR A 26 -12.85 41.48 -7.22
N THR A 27 -11.97 42.39 -7.63
CA THR A 27 -11.98 42.92 -9.00
C THR A 27 -11.17 42.02 -9.93
N GLU A 28 -11.37 42.16 -11.24
CA GLU A 28 -10.57 41.44 -12.23
C GLU A 28 -9.06 41.74 -12.08
N ASP A 29 -8.72 42.99 -11.71
CA ASP A 29 -7.34 43.41 -11.42
C ASP A 29 -6.77 42.68 -10.20
N ASP A 30 -7.54 42.55 -9.12
CA ASP A 30 -7.13 41.78 -7.94
C ASP A 30 -6.87 40.31 -8.30
N PHE A 31 -7.74 39.71 -9.12
CA PHE A 31 -7.56 38.33 -9.57
C PHE A 31 -6.36 38.16 -10.50
N LYS A 32 -6.08 39.15 -11.36
CA LYS A 32 -4.90 39.18 -12.22
C LYS A 32 -3.61 39.27 -11.40
N ILE A 33 -3.58 40.14 -10.38
CA ILE A 33 -2.45 40.25 -9.45
C ILE A 33 -2.28 38.96 -8.66
N TYR A 34 -3.36 38.37 -8.16
CA TYR A 34 -3.34 37.08 -7.48
C TYR A 34 -2.73 35.97 -8.34
N LYS A 35 -3.18 35.86 -9.61
CA LYS A 35 -2.61 34.92 -10.60
C LYS A 35 -1.11 35.12 -10.78
N GLU A 36 -0.69 36.37 -10.95
CA GLU A 36 0.72 36.70 -11.15
C GLU A 36 1.57 36.31 -9.95
N ILE A 37 1.14 36.66 -8.74
CA ILE A 37 1.85 36.31 -7.50
C ILE A 37 1.98 34.79 -7.35
N LEU A 38 0.93 34.01 -7.59
CA LEU A 38 0.99 32.54 -7.50
C LEU A 38 2.04 31.93 -8.43
N ILE A 39 2.24 32.52 -9.61
CA ILE A 39 3.21 32.07 -10.61
C ILE A 39 4.62 32.54 -10.27
N GLU A 40 4.80 33.83 -9.98
CA GLU A 40 6.10 34.43 -9.70
C GLU A 40 6.74 33.85 -8.42
N THR A 41 5.92 33.49 -7.43
CA THR A 41 6.38 32.93 -6.15
C THR A 41 6.45 31.40 -6.14
N ASP A 42 6.10 30.73 -7.24
CA ASP A 42 5.96 29.28 -7.31
C ASP A 42 4.98 28.67 -6.27
N SER A 43 4.13 29.50 -5.66
CA SER A 43 3.15 29.07 -4.64
C SER A 43 2.14 28.06 -5.16
N ILE A 44 1.94 27.99 -6.47
CA ILE A 44 1.08 26.98 -7.12
C ILE A 44 1.63 25.55 -6.97
N TYR A 45 2.95 25.39 -6.78
CA TYR A 45 3.59 24.11 -6.53
C TYR A 45 3.58 23.74 -5.05
N GLN A 46 3.48 24.71 -4.14
CA GLN A 46 3.54 24.51 -2.69
C GLN A 46 4.77 23.65 -2.31
N ASN A 47 4.56 22.46 -1.73
CA ASN A 47 5.62 21.53 -1.34
C ASN A 47 6.09 20.64 -2.51
N ASN A 48 5.46 20.72 -3.68
CA ASN A 48 6.01 20.08 -4.87
C ASN A 48 7.18 20.92 -5.38
N GLY A 49 8.27 20.28 -5.79
CA GLY A 49 9.33 21.01 -6.47
C GLY A 49 8.83 21.54 -7.82
N LYS A 50 9.08 22.81 -8.14
CA LYS A 50 8.80 23.40 -9.46
C LYS A 50 9.38 22.56 -10.61
N SER A 51 10.53 21.93 -10.37
CA SER A 51 11.21 21.02 -11.31
C SER A 51 10.35 19.84 -11.76
N THR A 52 9.37 19.42 -10.95
CA THR A 52 8.42 18.36 -11.32
C THR A 52 7.45 18.78 -12.41
N GLY A 53 7.33 20.10 -12.69
CA GLY A 53 6.37 20.65 -13.64
C GLY A 53 4.90 20.46 -13.23
N ARG A 54 4.62 20.03 -11.99
CA ARG A 54 3.29 19.63 -11.52
C ARG A 54 2.85 20.46 -10.32
N ALA A 55 1.86 21.34 -10.50
CA ALA A 55 1.18 22.01 -9.40
C ALA A 55 0.62 21.00 -8.40
N LYS A 56 0.60 21.37 -7.11
CA LYS A 56 0.04 20.49 -6.07
C LYS A 56 -1.47 20.51 -6.15
N SER A 57 -2.07 19.36 -6.42
CA SER A 57 -3.52 19.21 -6.38
C SER A 57 -4.05 19.14 -4.96
N SER A 58 -5.27 19.63 -4.78
CA SER A 58 -6.04 19.52 -3.54
C SER A 58 -7.52 19.28 -3.87
N GLY A 59 -8.21 18.52 -3.02
CA GLY A 59 -9.66 18.35 -3.12
C GLY A 59 -10.46 19.57 -2.61
N GLY A 60 -9.79 20.56 -2.01
CA GLY A 60 -10.45 21.74 -1.45
C GLY A 60 -11.15 22.60 -2.51
N ALA A 61 -12.30 23.17 -2.15
CA ALA A 61 -13.16 23.90 -3.08
C ALA A 61 -12.42 25.04 -3.82
N LYS A 62 -11.60 25.82 -3.10
CA LYS A 62 -10.78 26.89 -3.69
C LYS A 62 -9.79 26.39 -4.74
N TYR A 63 -9.15 25.24 -4.49
CA TYR A 63 -8.26 24.66 -5.48
C TYR A 63 -9.04 24.25 -6.72
N VAL A 64 -10.14 23.50 -6.53
CA VAL A 64 -10.93 22.95 -7.64
C VAL A 64 -11.53 24.04 -8.53
N SER A 65 -12.08 25.11 -7.95
CA SER A 65 -12.81 26.14 -8.69
C SER A 65 -11.94 27.31 -9.18
N MET A 66 -10.83 27.62 -8.51
CA MET A 66 -10.01 28.79 -8.85
C MET A 66 -8.60 28.38 -9.28
N ILE A 67 -7.82 27.76 -8.39
CA ILE A 67 -6.38 27.52 -8.63
C ILE A 67 -6.14 26.51 -9.77
N SER A 68 -6.97 25.47 -9.85
CA SER A 68 -6.95 24.47 -10.93
C SER A 68 -7.17 25.11 -12.30
N ASN A 69 -8.05 26.11 -12.40
CA ASN A 69 -8.29 26.83 -13.66
C ASN A 69 -7.10 27.70 -14.04
N ILE A 70 -6.49 28.40 -13.06
CA ILE A 70 -5.23 29.14 -13.26
C ILE A 70 -4.12 28.21 -13.78
N TRP A 71 -4.00 27.00 -13.21
CA TRP A 71 -3.02 26.01 -13.65
C TRP A 71 -3.27 25.50 -15.07
N LYS A 72 -4.53 25.26 -15.44
CA LYS A 72 -4.91 24.87 -16.81
C LYS A 72 -4.55 25.97 -17.80
N GLU A 73 -4.92 27.22 -17.52
CA GLU A 73 -4.58 28.38 -18.37
C GLU A 73 -3.06 28.48 -18.62
N ILE A 74 -2.23 28.28 -17.59
CA ILE A 74 -0.77 28.31 -17.72
C ILE A 74 -0.26 27.16 -18.61
N ASN A 75 -0.83 25.97 -18.47
CA ASN A 75 -0.39 24.78 -19.21
C ASN A 75 -0.90 24.74 -20.64
N GLU A 76 -2.11 25.25 -20.91
CA GLU A 76 -2.66 25.39 -22.25
C GLU A 76 -1.79 26.35 -23.08
N LYS A 77 -1.32 27.46 -22.48
CA LYS A 77 -0.36 28.38 -23.11
C LYS A 77 1.02 27.76 -23.38
N LYS A 78 1.38 26.65 -22.72
CA LYS A 78 2.67 25.98 -22.86
C LYS A 78 2.67 24.78 -23.81
N ARG A 79 1.50 24.30 -24.25
CA ARG A 79 1.40 23.11 -25.11
C ARG A 79 1.46 23.51 -26.60
N PRO A 80 2.37 22.94 -27.40
CA PRO A 80 2.19 22.89 -28.84
C PRO A 80 0.91 22.11 -29.16
N ILE A 81 0.20 22.53 -30.21
CA ILE A 81 -1.01 21.90 -30.76
C ILE A 81 -0.62 20.53 -31.35
N THR A 82 -0.29 19.54 -30.55
CA THR A 82 -0.09 18.13 -30.96
C THR A 82 0.22 17.28 -29.72
N LYS A 83 -0.81 16.74 -29.05
CA LYS A 83 -0.84 15.38 -28.47
C LYS A 83 -2.14 15.12 -27.67
N PRO A 84 -2.58 13.86 -27.56
CA PRO A 84 -3.98 13.49 -27.48
C PRO A 84 -4.62 13.64 -26.09
N THR A 85 -5.95 13.68 -26.15
CA THR A 85 -6.96 13.74 -25.10
C THR A 85 -7.02 12.47 -24.24
N THR A 86 -5.95 12.12 -23.54
CA THR A 86 -6.03 11.18 -22.42
C THR A 86 -5.63 11.90 -21.14
N LYS A 87 -6.57 12.00 -20.19
CA LYS A 87 -6.32 12.54 -18.84
C LYS A 87 -5.23 11.68 -18.21
N PRO A 88 -4.05 12.23 -17.85
CA PRO A 88 -3.09 11.47 -17.07
C PRO A 88 -3.72 11.20 -15.70
N ILE A 89 -3.97 9.93 -15.42
CA ILE A 89 -4.33 9.45 -14.08
C ILE A 89 -3.15 9.82 -13.18
N GLY A 90 -3.44 10.49 -12.06
CA GLY A 90 -2.40 10.96 -11.16
C GLY A 90 -1.55 9.80 -10.66
N GLU A 91 -0.23 9.87 -10.87
CA GLU A 91 0.76 8.89 -10.41
C GLU A 91 0.78 8.69 -8.88
N GLY A 92 0.02 9.51 -8.12
CA GLY A 92 -0.16 9.35 -6.66
C GLY A 92 -1.26 8.36 -6.25
N LEU A 93 -2.12 7.93 -7.18
CA LEU A 93 -3.00 6.79 -6.95
C LEU A 93 -2.19 5.54 -7.25
N ARG A 94 -1.61 4.91 -6.22
CA ARG A 94 -1.17 3.51 -6.34
C ARG A 94 -2.37 2.75 -6.88
N GLN A 95 -2.21 2.17 -8.06
CA GLN A 95 -3.11 1.11 -8.49
C GLN A 95 -3.06 0.06 -7.38
N TYR A 96 -4.22 -0.35 -6.86
CA TYR A 96 -4.27 -1.54 -6.03
C TYR A 96 -3.80 -2.69 -6.92
N THR A 97 -2.54 -3.06 -6.75
CA THR A 97 -2.00 -4.30 -7.31
C THR A 97 -2.52 -5.42 -6.43
N ASP A 98 -3.10 -6.45 -7.03
CA ASP A 98 -3.39 -7.73 -6.34
C ASP A 98 -2.09 -8.46 -5.95
N ASP A 99 -0.93 -7.94 -6.37
CA ASP A 99 0.37 -8.41 -5.94
C ASP A 99 0.48 -8.33 -4.41
N ARG A 100 0.80 -9.47 -3.80
CA ARG A 100 1.04 -9.56 -2.37
C ARG A 100 2.14 -8.56 -2.01
N ILE A 101 1.85 -7.65 -1.08
CA ILE A 101 2.88 -6.83 -0.46
C ILE A 101 3.84 -7.78 0.25
N GLU A 102 5.00 -8.04 -0.35
CA GLU A 102 6.07 -8.80 0.30
C GLU A 102 6.63 -7.95 1.44
N TYR A 103 6.24 -8.25 2.68
CA TYR A 103 6.89 -7.72 3.88
C TYR A 103 8.25 -8.39 4.06
N ARG A 104 9.20 -8.06 3.19
CA ARG A 104 10.55 -8.61 3.16
C ARG A 104 11.43 -7.93 4.22
N TYR A 105 11.08 -8.11 5.49
CA TYR A 105 11.79 -7.53 6.64
C TYR A 105 12.16 -8.56 7.72
N ILE A 106 11.97 -9.86 7.45
CA ILE A 106 12.20 -10.94 8.41
C ILE A 106 13.29 -11.86 7.87
N ASP A 107 14.53 -11.59 8.29
CA ASP A 107 15.72 -12.34 7.83
C ASP A 107 16.06 -13.52 8.75
N ASN A 108 15.56 -13.50 9.99
CA ASN A 108 15.89 -14.52 10.99
C ASN A 108 14.76 -14.74 12.01
N MET A 109 14.89 -15.84 12.77
CA MET A 109 13.89 -16.23 13.76
C MET A 109 13.67 -15.18 14.85
N LYS A 110 14.70 -14.43 15.27
CA LYS A 110 14.55 -13.39 16.28
C LYS A 110 13.65 -12.26 15.77
N GLN A 111 13.88 -11.78 14.55
CA GLN A 111 13.03 -10.76 13.93
C GLN A 111 11.59 -11.25 13.75
N LEU A 112 11.40 -12.53 13.38
CA LEU A 112 10.06 -13.12 13.28
C LEU A 112 9.34 -13.12 14.64
N THR A 113 10.03 -13.57 15.69
CA THR A 113 9.49 -13.60 17.05
C THR A 113 9.17 -12.20 17.57
N ASP A 114 10.12 -11.26 17.46
CA ASP A 114 9.94 -9.87 17.87
C ASP A 114 8.72 -9.25 17.16
N ARG A 115 8.54 -9.55 15.85
CA ARG A 115 7.42 -9.03 15.07
C ARG A 115 6.08 -9.63 15.46
N LEU A 116 6.01 -10.95 15.68
CA LEU A 116 4.80 -11.62 16.15
C LEU A 116 4.39 -11.12 17.54
N GLN A 117 5.36 -10.90 18.44
CA GLN A 117 5.10 -10.33 19.77
C GLN A 117 4.53 -8.92 19.68
N LEU A 118 5.09 -8.08 18.80
CA LEU A 118 4.58 -6.73 18.56
C LEU A 118 3.13 -6.77 18.05
N ILE A 119 2.85 -7.56 17.00
CA ILE A 119 1.50 -7.69 16.45
C ILE A 119 0.52 -8.14 17.53
N ALA A 120 0.89 -9.15 18.33
CA ALA A 120 0.04 -9.63 19.42
C ALA A 120 -0.20 -8.56 20.51
N ALA A 121 0.78 -7.71 20.82
CA ALA A 121 0.62 -6.63 21.79
C ALA A 121 -0.30 -5.51 21.25
N GLU A 122 -0.11 -5.11 20.00
CA GLU A 122 -0.92 -4.09 19.33
C GLU A 122 -2.38 -4.51 19.19
N GLU A 123 -2.65 -5.77 18.83
CA GLU A 123 -4.02 -6.28 18.72
C GLU A 123 -4.72 -6.39 20.07
N ARG A 124 -3.99 -6.68 21.15
CA ARG A 124 -4.56 -6.67 22.52
C ARG A 124 -5.08 -5.30 22.94
N VAL A 125 -4.49 -4.22 22.43
CA VAL A 125 -4.95 -2.84 22.68
C VAL A 125 -5.91 -2.32 21.61
N GLY A 126 -6.34 -3.19 20.67
CA GLY A 126 -7.37 -2.91 19.67
C GLY A 126 -6.85 -2.46 18.30
N ASN A 127 -5.52 -2.43 18.08
CA ASN A 127 -4.95 -2.10 16.78
C ASN A 127 -4.82 -3.36 15.90
N ASN A 128 -5.75 -3.53 14.97
CA ASN A 128 -5.88 -4.77 14.16
C ASN A 128 -5.44 -4.62 12.70
N ASN A 129 -4.68 -3.58 12.35
CA ASN A 129 -4.28 -3.30 10.97
C ASN A 129 -3.06 -4.14 10.49
N TYR A 130 -3.05 -5.44 10.81
CA TYR A 130 -1.93 -6.35 10.55
C TYR A 130 -2.29 -7.54 9.65
N HIS A 131 -3.47 -7.53 9.01
CA HIS A 131 -3.95 -8.65 8.19
C HIS A 131 -2.96 -9.05 7.09
N ASN A 132 -2.53 -8.09 6.27
CA ASN A 132 -1.61 -8.35 5.16
C ASN A 132 -0.25 -8.86 5.64
N GLU A 133 0.20 -8.37 6.80
CA GLU A 133 1.46 -8.79 7.39
C GLU A 133 1.40 -10.21 7.95
N LYS A 134 0.31 -10.58 8.64
CA LYS A 134 0.06 -11.96 9.07
C LYS A 134 0.05 -12.92 7.89
N LEU A 135 -0.61 -12.55 6.78
CA LEU A 135 -0.58 -13.32 5.54
C LEU A 135 0.83 -13.43 4.95
N GLY A 136 1.63 -12.36 5.00
CA GLY A 136 3.03 -12.37 4.57
C GLY A 136 3.89 -13.33 5.39
N ILE A 137 3.76 -13.30 6.72
CA ILE A 137 4.46 -14.23 7.64
C ILE A 137 4.05 -15.68 7.36
N LEU A 138 2.76 -15.92 7.19
CA LEU A 138 2.21 -17.23 6.87
C LEU A 138 2.77 -17.77 5.55
N HIS A 139 2.86 -16.92 4.53
CA HIS A 139 3.47 -17.26 3.25
C HIS A 139 4.96 -17.58 3.38
N LEU A 140 5.72 -16.78 4.14
CA LEU A 140 7.14 -17.03 4.43
C LEU A 140 7.35 -18.40 5.07
N CYS A 141 6.54 -18.74 6.08
CA CYS A 141 6.58 -20.04 6.74
C CYS A 141 6.30 -21.18 5.74
N LYS A 142 5.27 -21.03 4.91
CA LYS A 142 4.92 -22.01 3.87
C LYS A 142 6.09 -22.26 2.91
N THR A 143 6.61 -21.22 2.28
CA THR A 143 7.70 -21.33 1.30
C THR A 143 8.98 -21.89 1.92
N SER A 144 9.22 -21.62 3.20
CA SER A 144 10.36 -22.21 3.92
C SER A 144 10.16 -23.71 4.17
N MET A 145 8.95 -24.14 4.51
CA MET A 145 8.63 -25.56 4.71
C MET A 145 8.63 -26.35 3.40
N GLU A 146 8.13 -25.79 2.30
CA GLU A 146 8.13 -26.43 0.97
C GLU A 146 9.55 -26.86 0.55
N LYS A 147 10.58 -26.05 0.84
CA LYS A 147 11.98 -26.37 0.51
C LYS A 147 12.53 -27.60 1.22
N ILE A 148 11.95 -27.99 2.35
CA ILE A 148 12.42 -29.09 3.18
C ILE A 148 11.43 -30.25 3.26
N ILE A 149 10.31 -30.16 2.52
CA ILE A 149 9.16 -31.05 2.70
C ILE A 149 9.48 -32.52 2.34
N ASP A 150 10.37 -32.72 1.37
CA ASP A 150 10.79 -34.05 0.92
C ASP A 150 11.97 -34.62 1.73
N THR A 151 12.42 -33.91 2.76
CA THR A 151 13.44 -34.41 3.70
C THR A 151 12.80 -35.20 4.83
N PRO A 152 13.54 -36.08 5.53
CA PRO A 152 13.04 -36.76 6.72
C PRO A 152 12.52 -35.79 7.79
N LYS A 153 13.16 -34.62 7.93
CA LYS A 153 12.72 -33.54 8.83
C LYS A 153 11.39 -32.92 8.39
N GLY A 154 11.12 -32.87 7.08
CA GLY A 154 9.88 -32.34 6.53
C GLY A 154 8.65 -33.05 7.09
N ILE A 155 8.71 -34.38 7.19
CA ILE A 155 7.65 -35.19 7.81
C ILE A 155 7.45 -34.85 9.30
N GLU A 156 8.54 -34.69 10.05
CA GLU A 156 8.46 -34.31 11.47
C GLU A 156 7.80 -32.94 11.65
N TYR A 157 8.12 -31.98 10.78
CA TYR A 157 7.49 -30.65 10.81
C TYR A 157 6.02 -30.68 10.41
N LEU A 158 5.62 -31.49 9.43
CA LEU A 158 4.20 -31.66 9.09
C LEU A 158 3.41 -32.21 10.27
N LEU A 159 3.97 -33.20 10.98
CA LEU A 159 3.36 -33.75 12.19
C LEU A 159 3.22 -32.68 13.27
N LEU A 160 4.25 -31.84 13.47
CA LEU A 160 4.21 -30.72 14.41
C LEU A 160 3.12 -29.69 14.03
N CYS A 161 3.00 -29.36 12.75
CA CYS A 161 1.97 -28.43 12.28
C CYS A 161 0.57 -28.97 12.56
N VAL A 162 0.29 -30.21 12.15
CA VAL A 162 -1.03 -30.84 12.33
C VAL A 162 -1.37 -31.00 13.82
N THR A 163 -0.41 -31.38 14.64
CA THR A 163 -0.62 -31.54 16.09
C THR A 163 -0.90 -30.23 16.82
N ASN A 164 -0.44 -29.08 16.29
CA ASN A 164 -0.70 -27.76 16.87
C ASN A 164 -1.88 -27.02 16.23
N LEU A 165 -2.55 -27.59 15.22
CA LEU A 165 -3.73 -26.96 14.63
C LEU A 165 -4.87 -26.78 15.66
N PRO A 166 -5.54 -25.60 15.69
CA PRO A 166 -6.72 -25.38 16.50
C PRO A 166 -7.87 -26.30 16.07
N LYS A 167 -8.68 -26.73 17.04
CA LYS A 167 -9.81 -27.63 16.78
C LYS A 167 -10.86 -27.03 15.83
N GLU A 168 -10.95 -25.70 15.80
CA GLU A 168 -11.93 -24.95 14.98
C GLU A 168 -11.55 -24.87 13.50
N VAL A 169 -10.27 -25.07 13.15
CA VAL A 169 -9.76 -24.84 11.78
C VAL A 169 -10.07 -26.02 10.86
N VAL A 170 -10.23 -27.24 11.40
CA VAL A 170 -10.24 -28.45 10.58
C VAL A 170 -11.62 -29.09 10.54
N LYS A 171 -12.32 -28.95 9.39
CA LYS A 171 -13.51 -29.78 9.07
C LYS A 171 -13.18 -31.26 8.86
N ILE A 172 -11.90 -31.55 8.62
CA ILE A 172 -11.33 -32.88 8.41
C ILE A 172 -10.83 -33.42 9.76
N SER A 173 -10.99 -34.73 10.00
CA SER A 173 -10.47 -35.34 11.23
C SER A 173 -8.95 -35.24 11.30
N LYS A 174 -8.45 -34.54 12.32
CA LYS A 174 -7.02 -34.43 12.65
C LYS A 174 -6.34 -35.79 12.77
N ASP A 175 -7.03 -36.77 13.35
CA ASP A 175 -6.52 -38.14 13.50
C ASP A 175 -6.31 -38.82 12.15
N SER A 176 -7.16 -38.52 11.16
CA SER A 176 -7.03 -39.04 9.79
C SER A 176 -5.75 -38.51 9.13
N ILE A 177 -5.48 -37.21 9.27
CA ILE A 177 -4.28 -36.57 8.71
C ILE A 177 -3.02 -37.14 9.38
N ILE A 178 -3.03 -37.29 10.71
CA ILE A 178 -1.91 -37.88 11.46
C ILE A 178 -1.63 -39.31 11.00
N LYS A 179 -2.67 -40.15 10.84
CA LYS A 179 -2.51 -41.52 10.33
C LYS A 179 -1.88 -41.53 8.93
N ASN A 180 -2.30 -40.61 8.06
CA ASN A 180 -1.73 -40.48 6.72
C ASN A 180 -0.23 -40.10 6.78
N ILE A 181 0.15 -39.14 7.62
CA ILE A 181 1.57 -38.76 7.80
C ILE A 181 2.41 -39.96 8.26
N TYR A 182 1.91 -40.75 9.21
CA TYR A 182 2.61 -41.96 9.67
C TYR A 182 2.74 -43.01 8.56
N PHE A 183 1.72 -43.17 7.72
CA PHE A 183 1.79 -44.06 6.56
C PHE A 183 2.90 -43.61 5.60
N ILE A 184 2.89 -42.35 5.19
CA ILE A 184 3.91 -41.76 4.29
C ILE A 184 5.31 -41.95 4.88
N SER A 185 5.50 -41.61 6.16
CA SER A 185 6.80 -41.73 6.84
C SER A 185 7.33 -43.17 6.84
N ASN A 186 6.45 -44.15 7.09
CA ASN A 186 6.85 -45.55 7.10
C ASN A 186 7.18 -46.08 5.70
N ASP A 187 6.51 -45.58 4.67
CA ASP A 187 6.78 -46.02 3.29
C ASP A 187 8.06 -45.37 2.72
N GLU A 188 8.33 -44.12 3.05
CA GLU A 188 9.59 -43.44 2.70
C GLU A 188 10.81 -44.11 3.35
N ARG A 189 10.67 -44.62 4.57
CA ARG A 189 11.72 -45.42 5.23
C ARG A 189 12.04 -46.72 4.49
N LYS A 190 11.10 -47.24 3.70
CA LYS A 190 11.31 -48.42 2.84
C LYS A 190 11.91 -48.05 1.48
N GLY A 191 12.11 -46.76 1.20
CA GLY A 191 12.68 -46.24 -0.05
C GLY A 191 11.66 -45.65 -1.03
N ASN A 192 10.37 -45.62 -0.70
CA ASN A 192 9.33 -45.09 -1.59
C ASN A 192 9.10 -43.60 -1.34
N ASN A 193 9.73 -42.73 -2.13
CA ASN A 193 9.67 -41.28 -1.98
C ASN A 193 8.86 -40.60 -3.10
N ILE A 194 7.56 -40.94 -3.19
CA ILE A 194 6.66 -40.47 -4.26
C ILE A 194 5.56 -39.51 -3.76
N TYR A 195 5.61 -39.09 -2.49
CA TYR A 195 4.49 -38.43 -1.79
C TYR A 195 4.58 -36.90 -1.74
N HIS A 196 5.29 -36.28 -2.69
CA HIS A 196 5.50 -34.83 -2.69
C HIS A 196 4.16 -34.07 -2.68
N ASP A 197 3.25 -34.43 -3.59
CA ASP A 197 1.95 -33.75 -3.75
C ASP A 197 1.04 -33.94 -2.53
N GLU A 198 1.03 -35.15 -1.95
CA GLU A 198 0.30 -35.44 -0.71
C GLU A 198 0.82 -34.61 0.46
N LYS A 199 2.14 -34.51 0.62
CA LYS A 199 2.77 -33.68 1.64
C LYS A 199 2.43 -32.21 1.45
N LEU A 200 2.47 -31.71 0.22
CA LEU A 200 2.11 -30.33 -0.11
C LEU A 200 0.64 -30.04 0.19
N ASN A 201 -0.26 -30.98 -0.08
CA ASN A 201 -1.67 -30.88 0.27
C ASN A 201 -1.87 -30.80 1.79
N ILE A 202 -1.19 -31.64 2.57
CA ILE A 202 -1.22 -31.59 4.04
C ILE A 202 -0.72 -30.23 4.55
N LEU A 203 0.38 -29.72 4.00
CA LEU A 203 0.91 -28.40 4.35
C LEU A 203 -0.11 -27.28 4.08
N ASN A 204 -0.79 -27.34 2.93
CA ASN A 204 -1.83 -26.37 2.58
C ASN A 204 -3.04 -26.41 3.51
N ILE A 205 -3.39 -27.59 4.06
CA ILE A 205 -4.42 -27.71 5.09
C ILE A 205 -3.97 -27.05 6.40
N CYS A 206 -2.69 -27.19 6.77
CA CYS A 206 -2.17 -26.63 8.02
C CYS A 206 -2.07 -25.09 8.02
N ILE A 207 -2.02 -24.50 6.83
CA ILE A 207 -1.73 -23.09 6.61
C ILE A 207 -2.99 -22.32 6.15
N ARG A 208 -4.13 -23.00 5.99
CA ARG A 208 -5.44 -22.39 5.70
C ARG A 208 -6.11 -21.87 6.96
#